data_AF-A0A525J129-F1
#
_entry.id   AF-A0A525J129-F1
#
_cell.length_a   1.000
_cell.length_b   1.000
_cell.length_c   1.000
_cell.angle_alpha   90.00
_cell.angle_beta   90.00
_cell.angle_gamma   90.00
#
_symmetry.space_group_name_H-M   'P 1'
#
loop_
_entity.id
_entity.type
_entity.pdbx_description
1 polymer ?
#
loop_
_entity_poly.entity_id
_entity_poly.type
_entity_poly.pdbx_seq_one_letter_code
_entity_poly.pdbx_strand_id
1 'polypeptide(L)'
;MRGHTRTYNAIAGRSIDRLNAISDGLFAFAMTVMVLDIRVPAHASIHTEVQLWLAIVSLAPQFVTYLLSFLTLGIFWVAQQTQLERMREADRDFTWLHLLFLAAVAVLPLTTRLLAEYITFRVALALYWANIL
;
A
#
# COMPACT_ATOMS: atom_id res chain seq x y z
N MET A 1 -26.19 30.55 -29.58
CA MET A 1 -24.82 30.02 -29.37
C MET A 1 -24.68 29.58 -27.91
N ARG A 2 -24.94 28.31 -27.58
CA ARG A 2 -24.77 27.73 -26.24
C ARG A 2 -24.27 26.31 -26.39
N GLY A 3 -23.02 26.06 -26.00
CA GLY A 3 -22.49 24.70 -25.92
C GLY A 3 -21.04 24.72 -25.54
N HIS A 4 -20.72 24.81 -24.23
CA HIS A 4 -19.35 24.57 -23.72
C HIS A 4 -19.30 24.25 -22.21
N THR A 5 -20.33 23.63 -21.63
CA THR A 5 -20.31 23.31 -20.18
C THR A 5 -20.68 21.87 -19.81
N ARG A 6 -20.94 20.98 -20.77
CA ARG A 6 -21.33 19.58 -20.47
C ARG A 6 -20.18 18.56 -20.49
N THR A 7 -18.98 18.91 -20.90
CA THR A 7 -17.94 17.90 -21.22
C THR A 7 -16.85 17.72 -20.16
N TYR A 8 -16.68 18.62 -19.20
CA TYR A 8 -15.61 18.46 -18.20
C TYR A 8 -15.88 17.32 -17.21
N ASN A 9 -17.09 17.26 -16.63
CA ASN A 9 -17.48 16.18 -15.71
C ASN A 9 -17.71 14.82 -16.41
N ALA A 10 -17.85 14.81 -17.75
CA ALA A 10 -17.99 13.59 -18.54
C ALA A 10 -16.63 13.01 -18.96
N ILE A 11 -15.58 13.85 -19.01
CA ILE A 11 -14.20 13.45 -19.32
C ILE A 11 -13.42 13.17 -18.02
N ALA A 12 -13.68 13.92 -16.95
CA ALA A 12 -13.07 13.71 -15.64
C ALA A 12 -13.65 12.45 -14.97
N GLY A 13 -12.83 11.39 -14.88
CA GLY A 13 -13.20 10.12 -14.24
C GLY A 13 -13.54 8.97 -15.19
N ARG A 14 -13.41 9.14 -16.52
CA ARG A 14 -13.61 8.03 -17.48
C ARG A 14 -12.33 7.44 -18.05
N SER A 15 -11.22 8.17 -17.97
CA SER A 15 -9.94 7.74 -18.54
C SER A 15 -9.30 6.66 -17.67
N ILE A 16 -9.45 5.40 -18.09
CA ILE A 16 -8.82 4.24 -17.45
C ILE A 16 -7.30 4.43 -17.35
N ASP A 17 -6.67 4.99 -18.38
CA ASP A 17 -5.22 5.25 -18.38
C ASP A 17 -4.75 6.14 -17.23
N ARG A 18 -5.54 7.15 -16.84
CA ARG A 18 -5.21 8.01 -15.69
C ARG A 18 -5.42 7.29 -14.37
N LEU A 19 -6.43 6.42 -14.28
CA LEU A 19 -6.65 5.60 -13.10
C LEU A 19 -5.53 4.58 -12.92
N ASN A 20 -5.09 3.95 -14.01
CA ASN A 20 -3.89 3.09 -14.03
C ASN A 20 -2.68 3.86 -13.51
N ALA A 21 -2.39 5.03 -14.09
CA ALA A 21 -1.23 5.83 -13.69
C ALA A 21 -1.24 6.26 -12.22
N ILE A 22 -2.39 6.67 -11.68
CA ILE A 22 -2.53 7.03 -10.25
C ILE A 22 -2.35 5.79 -9.37
N SER A 23 -2.93 4.66 -9.78
CA SER A 23 -2.84 3.40 -9.03
C SER A 23 -1.40 2.92 -8.97
N ASP A 24 -0.70 2.87 -10.11
CA ASP A 24 0.70 2.46 -10.19
C ASP A 24 1.59 3.34 -9.33
N GLY A 25 1.40 4.67 -9.39
CA GLY A 25 2.12 5.62 -8.55
C GLY A 25 1.90 5.37 -7.05
N LEU A 26 0.65 5.10 -6.65
CA LEU A 26 0.32 4.86 -5.24
C LEU A 26 0.84 3.51 -4.74
N PHE A 27 0.73 2.45 -5.53
CA PHE A 27 1.26 1.14 -5.20
C PHE A 27 2.79 1.18 -5.07
N ALA A 28 3.48 1.83 -6.02
CA ALA A 28 4.92 2.04 -5.95
C ALA A 28 5.33 2.84 -4.70
N PHE A 29 4.60 3.91 -4.38
CA PHE A 29 4.83 4.68 -3.17
C PHE A 29 4.61 3.86 -1.89
N ALA A 30 3.51 3.12 -1.79
CA ALA A 30 3.22 2.29 -0.61
C ALA A 30 4.28 1.19 -0.40
N MET A 31 4.68 0.50 -1.48
CA MET A 31 5.72 -0.52 -1.45
C MET A 31 7.08 0.04 -1.01
N THR A 32 7.45 1.24 -1.50
CA THR A 32 8.73 1.87 -1.14
C THR A 32 8.73 2.45 0.27
N VAL A 33 7.62 3.02 0.74
CA VAL A 33 7.53 3.54 2.12
C VAL A 33 7.64 2.41 3.14
N MET A 34 7.08 1.24 2.87
CA MET A 34 7.15 0.10 3.80
C MET A 34 8.57 -0.30 4.18
N VAL A 35 9.56 -0.15 3.29
CA VAL A 35 10.94 -0.55 3.60
C VAL A 35 11.56 0.38 4.65
N LEU A 36 11.10 1.63 4.72
CA LEU A 36 11.59 2.64 5.65
C LEU A 36 11.19 2.34 7.10
N ASP A 37 10.19 1.49 7.31
CA ASP A 37 9.73 1.11 8.65
C ASP A 37 10.60 0.02 9.30
N ILE A 38 11.50 -0.63 8.56
CA ILE A 38 12.48 -1.56 9.15
C ILE A 38 13.51 -0.74 9.93
N ARG A 39 13.38 -0.75 11.26
CA ARG A 39 14.18 0.11 12.14
C ARG A 39 15.52 -0.52 12.45
N VAL A 40 16.59 0.03 11.89
CA VAL A 40 17.95 -0.36 12.28
C VAL A 40 18.22 0.10 13.71
N PRO A 41 18.76 -0.76 14.60
CA PRO A 41 19.08 -0.39 15.98
C PRO A 41 20.07 0.78 16.05
N ALA A 42 19.90 1.64 17.06
CA ALA A 42 20.66 2.87 17.18
C ALA A 42 22.15 2.60 17.42
N HIS A 43 23.02 3.38 16.78
CA HIS A 43 24.47 3.24 16.89
C HIS A 43 24.98 3.30 18.35
N ALA A 44 24.29 4.03 19.22
CA ALA A 44 24.61 4.13 20.65
C ALA A 44 24.49 2.81 21.43
N SER A 45 23.82 1.80 20.87
CA SER A 45 23.61 0.49 21.53
C SER A 45 24.54 -0.63 21.03
N ILE A 46 25.39 -0.36 20.04
CA ILE A 46 26.24 -1.37 19.39
C ILE A 46 27.71 -0.98 19.58
N HIS A 47 28.44 -1.81 20.33
CA HIS A 47 29.85 -1.60 20.63
C HIS A 47 30.76 -2.74 20.14
N THR A 48 30.17 -3.84 19.65
CA THR A 48 30.89 -5.02 19.14
C THR A 48 30.19 -5.64 17.94
N GLU A 49 30.95 -6.34 17.08
CA GLU A 49 30.41 -7.06 15.92
C GLU A 49 29.38 -8.14 16.30
N VAL A 50 29.57 -8.80 17.45
CA VAL A 50 28.62 -9.81 17.96
C VAL A 50 27.27 -9.17 18.30
N GLN A 51 27.27 -7.98 18.89
CA GLN A 51 26.04 -7.23 19.18
C GLN A 51 25.34 -6.79 17.90
N LEU A 52 26.09 -6.40 16.86
CA LEU A 52 25.53 -6.09 15.54
C LEU A 52 24.85 -7.31 14.90
N TRP A 53 25.50 -8.48 14.93
CA TRP A 53 24.92 -9.72 14.42
C TRP A 53 23.63 -10.11 15.14
N LEU A 54 23.61 -10.04 16.48
CA LEU A 54 22.41 -10.32 17.27
C LEU A 54 21.27 -9.32 16.96
N ALA A 55 21.61 -8.05 16.79
CA ALA A 55 20.68 -7.01 16.35
C ALA A 55 20.07 -7.32 14.96
N ILE A 56 20.89 -7.74 13.99
CA ILE A 56 20.40 -8.13 12.65
C ILE A 56 19.47 -9.33 12.74
N VAL A 57 19.82 -10.35 13.52
CA VAL A 57 18.97 -11.53 13.71
C VAL A 57 17.64 -11.15 14.38
N SER A 58 17.66 -10.19 15.32
CA SER A 58 16.44 -9.70 15.97
C SER A 58 15.48 -8.96 15.02
N LEU A 59 15.96 -8.48 13.88
CA LEU A 59 15.15 -7.83 12.83
C LEU A 59 14.42 -8.84 11.92
N ALA A 60 14.81 -10.11 11.93
CA ALA A 60 14.25 -11.12 11.03
C ALA A 60 12.70 -11.23 11.09
N PRO A 61 12.04 -11.22 12.27
CA PRO A 61 10.58 -11.27 12.33
C PRO A 61 9.90 -10.03 11.70
N GLN A 62 10.50 -8.85 11.87
CA GLN A 62 10.01 -7.62 11.26
C GLN A 62 10.18 -7.67 9.74
N PHE A 63 11.31 -8.19 9.26
CA PHE A 63 11.57 -8.37 7.84
C PHE A 63 10.57 -9.34 7.19
N VAL A 64 10.21 -10.45 7.86
CA VAL A 64 9.19 -11.39 7.37
C VAL A 64 7.83 -10.69 7.24
N THR A 65 7.43 -9.93 8.25
CA THR A 65 6.15 -9.18 8.23
C THR A 65 6.14 -8.16 7.09
N TYR A 66 7.23 -7.42 6.91
CA TYR A 66 7.43 -6.52 5.78
C TYR A 66 7.30 -7.26 4.44
N LEU A 67 8.02 -8.37 4.26
CA LEU A 67 8.04 -9.11 2.99
C LEU A 67 6.66 -9.64 2.64
N LEU A 68 5.92 -10.17 3.61
CA LEU A 68 4.56 -10.65 3.40
C LEU A 68 3.63 -9.52 2.94
N SER A 69 3.66 -8.37 3.62
CA SER A 69 2.82 -7.23 3.22
C SER A 69 3.25 -6.63 1.87
N PHE A 70 4.53 -6.65 1.52
CA PHE A 70 5.02 -6.22 0.20
C PHE A 70 4.47 -7.15 -0.88
N LEU A 71 4.50 -8.46 -0.66
CA LEU A 71 3.91 -9.43 -1.58
C LEU A 71 2.39 -9.26 -1.70
N THR A 72 1.69 -8.98 -0.59
CA THR A 72 0.25 -8.67 -0.61
C THR A 72 -0.06 -7.45 -1.49
N LEU A 73 0.71 -6.36 -1.33
CA LEU A 73 0.59 -5.18 -2.21
C LEU A 73 0.85 -5.54 -3.67
N GLY A 74 1.86 -6.37 -3.95
CA GLY A 74 2.16 -6.85 -5.30
C GLY A 74 1.02 -7.65 -5.91
N ILE A 75 0.39 -8.54 -5.14
CA ILE A 75 -0.78 -9.33 -5.58
C ILE A 75 -1.96 -8.40 -5.88
N PHE A 76 -2.24 -7.44 -5.00
CA PHE A 76 -3.29 -6.44 -5.22
C PHE A 76 -3.01 -5.57 -6.44
N TRP A 77 -1.76 -5.18 -6.67
CA TRP A 77 -1.36 -4.43 -7.84
C TRP A 77 -1.56 -5.22 -9.14
N VAL A 78 -1.17 -6.50 -9.19
CA VAL A 78 -1.42 -7.35 -10.36
C VAL A 78 -2.91 -7.56 -10.60
N ALA A 79 -3.67 -7.79 -9.53
CA ALA A 79 -5.12 -7.98 -9.62
C ALA A 79 -5.82 -6.74 -10.16
N GLN A 80 -5.53 -5.55 -9.61
CA GLN A 80 -6.17 -4.31 -10.06
C GLN A 80 -5.74 -3.91 -11.48
N GLN A 81 -4.46 -4.10 -11.86
CA GLN A 81 -4.02 -3.89 -13.24
C GLN A 81 -4.81 -4.77 -14.22
N THR A 82 -4.94 -6.06 -13.91
CA THR A 82 -5.71 -7.00 -14.75
C THR A 82 -7.19 -6.62 -14.88
N GLN A 83 -7.79 -6.08 -13.81
CA GLN A 83 -9.18 -5.61 -13.84
C GLN A 83 -9.35 -4.36 -14.70
N LEU A 84 -8.45 -3.38 -14.55
CA LEU A 84 -8.52 -2.14 -15.31
C LEU A 84 -8.23 -2.35 -16.81
N GLU A 85 -7.33 -3.27 -17.17
CA GLU A 85 -7.07 -3.64 -18.57
C GLU A 85 -8.27 -4.29 -19.28
N ARG A 86 -9.17 -4.94 -18.52
CA ARG A 86 -10.39 -5.57 -19.08
C ARG A 86 -11.54 -4.59 -19.25
N MET A 87 -11.47 -3.42 -18.62
CA MET A 87 -12.52 -2.41 -18.71
C MET A 87 -12.35 -1.56 -19.97
N ARG A 88 -13.47 -1.26 -20.65
CA ARG A 88 -13.49 -0.39 -21.84
C ARG A 88 -13.69 1.09 -21.48
N GLU A 89 -14.47 1.37 -20.45
CA GLU A 89 -14.70 2.71 -19.90
C GLU A 89 -14.84 2.60 -18.39
N ALA A 90 -14.28 3.57 -17.64
CA ALA A 90 -14.54 3.70 -16.21
C ALA A 90 -15.82 4.51 -16.00
N ASP A 91 -16.77 3.98 -15.23
CA ASP A 91 -17.90 4.78 -14.75
C ASP A 91 -17.48 5.65 -13.55
N ARG A 92 -18.24 6.70 -13.28
CA ARG A 92 -17.93 7.64 -12.20
C ARG A 92 -18.02 6.98 -10.83
N ASP A 93 -19.00 6.12 -10.62
CA ASP A 93 -19.18 5.39 -9.36
C ASP A 93 -18.05 4.37 -9.16
N PHE A 94 -17.64 3.69 -10.24
CA PHE A 94 -16.48 2.80 -10.21
C PHE A 94 -15.20 3.55 -9.85
N THR A 95 -14.99 4.74 -10.42
CA THR A 95 -13.82 5.57 -10.14
C THR A 95 -13.71 5.94 -8.66
N TRP A 96 -14.83 6.34 -8.03
CA TRP A 96 -14.84 6.64 -6.60
C TRP A 96 -14.58 5.42 -5.73
N LEU A 97 -15.16 4.27 -6.09
CA LEU A 97 -14.90 3.01 -5.40
C LEU A 97 -13.43 2.59 -5.52
N HIS A 98 -12.84 2.78 -6.70
CA HIS A 98 -11.41 2.51 -6.94
C HIS A 98 -10.51 3.44 -6.14
N LEU A 99 -10.84 4.73 -6.05
CA LEU A 99 -10.11 5.68 -5.20
C LEU A 99 -10.21 5.33 -3.72
N LEU A 100 -11.36 4.83 -3.25
CA LEU A 100 -11.52 4.34 -1.88
C LEU A 100 -10.66 3.10 -1.61
N PHE A 101 -10.60 2.17 -2.57
CA PHE A 101 -9.68 1.02 -2.51
C PHE A 101 -8.22 1.47 -2.44
N LEU A 102 -7.82 2.43 -3.28
CA LEU A 102 -6.49 3.01 -3.25
C LEU A 102 -6.18 3.70 -1.91
N ALA A 103 -7.15 4.36 -1.29
CA ALA A 103 -6.98 4.92 0.05
C ALA A 103 -6.74 3.83 1.10
N ALA A 104 -7.42 2.68 1.01
CA ALA A 104 -7.14 1.53 1.87
C ALA A 104 -5.72 0.98 1.66
N VAL A 105 -5.28 0.86 0.40
CA VAL A 105 -3.90 0.47 0.03
C VAL A 105 -2.85 1.44 0.58
N ALA A 106 -3.13 2.75 0.60
CA ALA A 106 -2.23 3.74 1.18
C ALA A 106 -2.09 3.62 2.72
N VAL A 107 -3.10 3.04 3.38
CA VAL A 107 -3.11 2.79 4.84
C VAL A 107 -2.43 1.45 5.21
N LEU A 108 -2.26 0.54 4.25
CA LEU A 108 -1.63 -0.77 4.43
C LEU A 108 -0.26 -0.68 5.12
N PRO A 109 0.69 0.19 4.70
CA PRO A 109 1.98 0.34 5.37
C PRO A 109 1.86 0.67 6.87
N LEU A 110 0.93 1.56 7.23
CA LEU A 110 0.66 1.94 8.61
C LEU A 110 0.16 0.74 9.43
N THR A 111 -0.78 -0.03 8.89
CA THR A 111 -1.35 -1.19 9.60
C THR A 111 -0.36 -2.35 9.71
N THR A 112 0.47 -2.57 8.67
CA THR A 112 1.58 -3.53 8.71
C THR A 112 2.57 -3.19 9.81
N ARG A 113 2.97 -1.91 9.91
CA ARG A 113 3.86 -1.48 10.98
C ARG A 113 3.23 -1.66 12.37
N LEU A 114 1.96 -1.31 12.52
CA LEU A 114 1.24 -1.52 13.78
C LEU A 114 1.23 -3.00 14.17
N LEU A 115 1.02 -3.90 13.21
CA LEU A 115 1.09 -5.34 13.44
C LEU A 115 2.50 -5.80 13.81
N ALA A 116 3.53 -5.29 13.14
CA ALA A 116 4.93 -5.64 13.40
C ALA A 116 5.38 -5.20 14.81
N GLU A 117 4.98 -4.01 15.26
CA GLU A 117 5.34 -3.48 16.59
C GLU A 117 4.48 -4.10 17.72
N TYR A 118 3.21 -4.43 17.44
CA TYR A 118 2.22 -4.86 18.45
C TYR A 118 1.61 -6.24 18.15
N ILE A 119 2.42 -7.21 17.68
CA ILE A 119 1.96 -8.54 17.26
C ILE A 119 1.18 -9.31 18.34
N THR A 120 1.44 -9.01 19.63
CA THR A 120 0.76 -9.61 20.78
C THR A 120 -0.64 -9.05 21.02
N PHE A 121 -0.99 -7.91 20.44
CA PHE A 121 -2.28 -7.24 20.64
C PHE A 121 -3.28 -7.59 19.54
N ARG A 122 -4.43 -8.12 19.94
CA ARG A 122 -5.54 -8.49 19.03
C ARG A 122 -6.04 -7.32 18.18
N VAL A 123 -5.94 -6.10 18.68
CA VAL A 123 -6.36 -4.88 17.97
C VAL A 123 -5.49 -4.62 16.73
N ALA A 124 -4.17 -4.83 16.83
CA ALA A 124 -3.26 -4.64 15.71
C ALA A 124 -3.54 -5.66 14.59
N LEU A 125 -3.81 -6.91 14.97
CA LEU A 125 -4.26 -7.94 14.04
C LEU A 125 -5.60 -7.57 13.39
N ALA A 126 -6.60 -7.16 14.17
CA ALA A 126 -7.91 -6.79 13.64
C ALA A 126 -7.85 -5.64 12.64
N LEU A 127 -7.02 -4.61 12.90
CA LEU A 127 -6.86 -3.46 12.01
C LEU A 127 -6.16 -3.84 10.70
N TYR A 128 -5.11 -4.67 10.77
CA TYR A 128 -4.45 -5.20 9.57
C TYR A 128 -5.40 -6.04 8.71
N TRP A 129 -6.17 -6.93 9.35
CA TRP A 129 -7.16 -7.76 8.66
C TRP A 129 -8.29 -6.93 8.05
N ALA A 130 -8.80 -5.93 8.77
CA ALA A 130 -9.85 -5.04 8.27
C ALA A 130 -9.40 -4.18 7.08
N ASN A 131 -8.09 -3.93 6.94
CA ASN A 131 -7.55 -3.16 5.83
C ASN A 131 -7.34 -4.00 4.56
N ILE A 132 -7.17 -5.32 4.71
CA ILE A 132 -6.98 -6.27 3.61
C ILE A 132 -8.30 -6.86 3.09
N LEU A 133 -9.35 -6.86 3.92
CA LEU A 133 -10.69 -7.34 3.59
C LEU A 133 -11.44 -6.38 2.65
#